data_AF-A0A2R2MN57-F1
#
_entry.id   AF-A0A2R2MN57-F1
#
_cell.length_a   1.000
_cell.length_b   1.000
_cell.length_c   1.000
_cell.angle_alpha   90.00
_cell.angle_beta   90.00
_cell.angle_gamma   90.00
#
_symmetry.space_group_name_H-M   'P 1'
#
loop_
_entity.id
_entity.type
_entity.pdbx_description
1 polymer ?
#
loop_
_entity_poly.entity_id
_entity_poly.type
_entity_poly.pdbx_seq_one_letter_code
_entity_poly.pdbx_strand_id
1 'polypeptide(L)'
;AYLVRSILEHAQFGGKDLGHGFALVAGLFISELGRSISFAVIWAINYESGIRVRGGALSLIFKKILRLRSLKDKSVGELVNLCANDGQRLFDATILGGLILGGPLIATAAIVYCVHLIGPAALVGLSVFILFYPFQVLVSRLTSHFRRKCIVITDKRVRMMNEVLTCAKLIKMYAWEKSFAKTISGIRSDERSILEKSAYVQSVSIAATPLVPIVAAVLTFIVHAQTGNDLTAAQVYTLVTVLYSTCYYIGAFPYAVRALSEFRVSCERVKVIHVVVNKD
;
A
#
# COMPACT_ATOMS: atom_id res chain seq x y z
N ALA A 1 11.22 21.33 -0.17
CA ALA A 1 11.96 21.45 1.11
C ALA A 1 13.02 22.55 1.04
N TYR A 2 14.07 22.42 0.23
CA TYR A 2 15.13 23.44 0.10
C TYR A 2 14.62 24.84 -0.24
N LEU A 3 13.83 25.01 -1.31
CA LEU A 3 13.32 26.33 -1.70
C LEU A 3 12.44 26.97 -0.63
N VAL A 4 11.64 26.17 0.07
CA VAL A 4 10.82 26.67 1.19
C VAL A 4 11.71 27.15 2.34
N ARG A 5 12.78 26.43 2.65
CA ARG A 5 13.80 26.88 3.61
C ARG A 5 14.39 28.22 3.20
N SER A 6 14.85 28.34 1.95
CA SER A 6 15.45 29.59 1.45
C SER A 6 14.48 30.77 1.47
N ILE A 7 13.19 30.54 1.20
CA ILE A 7 12.15 31.57 1.33
C ILE A 7 11.98 31.99 2.80
N LEU A 8 11.95 31.03 3.72
CA LEU A 8 11.83 31.32 5.15
C LEU A 8 13.06 32.04 5.71
N GLU A 9 14.26 31.64 5.30
CA GLU A 9 15.51 32.32 5.65
C GLU A 9 15.55 33.74 5.06
N HIS A 10 15.11 33.93 3.81
CA HIS A 10 14.99 35.26 3.21
C HIS A 10 13.93 36.11 3.93
N ALA A 11 12.81 35.53 4.35
CA ALA A 11 11.79 36.25 5.10
C ALA A 11 12.24 36.63 6.53
N GLN A 12 13.13 35.86 7.15
CA GLN A 12 13.63 36.09 8.51
C GLN A 12 14.87 37.00 8.55
N PHE A 13 15.79 36.84 7.59
CA PHE A 13 17.12 37.48 7.62
C PHE A 13 17.46 38.26 6.33
N GLY A 14 16.75 37.99 5.23
CA GLY A 14 16.92 38.71 3.97
C GLY A 14 16.22 40.06 4.06
N GLY A 15 16.97 41.16 3.92
CA GLY A 15 16.42 42.52 3.90
C GLY A 15 15.43 42.78 2.74
N LYS A 16 15.22 44.05 2.38
CA LYS A 16 14.22 44.49 1.36
C LYS A 16 14.53 44.09 -0.09
N ASP A 17 15.31 43.03 -0.35
CA ASP A 17 15.54 42.54 -1.71
C ASP A 17 14.34 41.72 -2.20
N LEU A 18 13.38 42.44 -2.76
CA LEU A 18 12.15 41.91 -3.34
C LEU A 18 12.42 41.04 -4.57
N GLY A 19 13.48 41.32 -5.34
CA GLY A 19 13.81 40.58 -6.56
C GLY A 19 14.19 39.14 -6.28
N HIS A 20 15.06 38.92 -5.29
CA HIS A 20 15.43 37.57 -4.85
C HIS A 20 14.23 36.79 -4.29
N GLY A 21 13.37 37.46 -3.51
CA GLY A 21 12.14 36.86 -2.98
C GLY A 21 11.19 36.38 -4.08
N PHE A 22 10.91 37.22 -5.08
CA PHE A 22 10.07 36.82 -6.22
C PHE A 22 10.69 35.68 -7.03
N ALA A 23 12.00 35.68 -7.23
CA ALA A 23 12.69 34.59 -7.92
C ALA A 23 12.57 33.25 -7.17
N LEU A 24 12.69 33.25 -5.83
CA LEU A 24 12.52 32.05 -5.01
C LEU A 24 11.08 31.50 -5.08
N VAL A 25 10.07 32.37 -5.02
CA VAL A 25 8.66 31.98 -5.11
C VAL A 25 8.33 31.43 -6.50
N ALA A 26 8.81 32.09 -7.57
CA ALA A 26 8.66 31.60 -8.93
C ALA A 26 9.36 30.24 -9.12
N GLY A 27 10.56 30.08 -8.57
CA GLY A 27 11.28 28.81 -8.55
C GLY A 27 10.52 27.71 -7.81
N LEU A 28 9.92 28.02 -6.65
CA LEU A 28 9.07 27.08 -5.91
C LEU A 28 7.87 26.65 -6.77
N PHE A 29 7.17 27.60 -7.38
CA PHE A 29 6.03 27.32 -8.24
C PHE A 29 6.39 26.42 -9.42
N ILE A 30 7.47 26.74 -10.15
CA ILE A 30 7.94 25.92 -11.28
C ILE A 30 8.36 24.54 -10.81
N SER A 31 9.05 24.43 -9.67
CA SER A 31 9.47 23.14 -9.11
C SER A 31 8.29 22.26 -8.69
N GLU A 32 7.25 22.85 -8.08
CA GLU A 32 6.05 22.13 -7.67
C GLU A 32 5.18 21.72 -8.85
N LEU A 33 5.06 22.57 -9.87
CA LEU A 33 4.42 22.21 -11.14
C LEU A 33 5.17 21.07 -11.83
N GLY A 34 6.49 21.18 -11.93
CA GLY A 34 7.35 20.13 -12.50
C GLY A 34 7.16 18.81 -11.75
N ARG A 35 7.24 18.82 -10.42
CA ARG A 35 7.00 17.65 -9.57
C ARG A 35 5.61 17.05 -9.80
N SER A 36 4.57 17.88 -9.85
CA SER A 36 3.19 17.43 -10.06
C SER A 36 3.01 16.77 -11.42
N ILE A 37 3.54 17.37 -12.48
CA ILE A 37 3.49 16.83 -13.84
C ILE A 37 4.30 15.54 -13.93
N SER A 38 5.54 15.51 -13.42
CA SER A 38 6.36 14.30 -13.40
C SER A 38 5.69 13.16 -12.64
N PHE A 39 5.03 13.45 -11.51
CA PHE A 39 4.26 12.47 -10.77
C PHE A 39 3.06 11.95 -11.59
N ALA A 40 2.32 12.82 -12.26
CA ALA A 40 1.23 12.39 -13.13
C ALA A 40 1.73 11.51 -14.30
N VAL A 41 2.82 11.93 -14.95
CA VAL A 41 3.43 11.22 -16.09
C VAL A 41 3.96 9.85 -15.68
N ILE A 42 4.66 9.72 -14.54
CA ILE A 42 5.18 8.43 -14.10
C ILE A 42 4.04 7.44 -13.81
N TRP A 43 2.96 7.89 -13.19
CA TRP A 43 1.78 7.05 -12.99
C TRP A 43 1.12 6.68 -14.32
N ALA A 44 0.96 7.62 -15.25
CA ALA A 44 0.41 7.34 -16.57
C ALA A 44 1.22 6.27 -17.33
N ILE A 45 2.55 6.43 -17.38
CA ILE A 45 3.46 5.45 -18.00
C ILE A 45 3.36 4.09 -17.31
N ASN A 46 3.32 4.05 -15.98
CA ASN A 46 3.17 2.84 -15.19
C ASN A 46 1.85 2.12 -15.50
N TYR A 47 0.74 2.85 -15.61
CA TYR A 47 -0.56 2.31 -15.98
C TYR A 47 -0.55 1.75 -17.41
N GLU A 48 -0.08 2.52 -18.39
CA GLU A 48 -0.01 2.04 -19.77
C GLU A 48 0.88 0.80 -19.92
N SER A 49 2.02 0.80 -19.23
CA SER A 49 2.94 -0.33 -19.22
C SER A 49 2.30 -1.55 -18.57
N GLY A 50 1.60 -1.37 -17.44
CA GLY A 50 0.84 -2.42 -16.78
C GLY A 50 -0.25 -3.01 -17.69
N ILE A 51 -1.00 -2.17 -18.40
CA ILE A 51 -2.03 -2.62 -19.35
C ILE A 51 -1.39 -3.44 -20.48
N ARG A 52 -0.28 -2.96 -21.05
CA ARG A 52 0.46 -3.65 -22.13
C ARG A 52 1.02 -4.99 -21.68
N VAL A 53 1.64 -5.05 -20.51
CA VAL A 53 2.19 -6.30 -19.93
C VAL A 53 1.08 -7.31 -19.68
N ARG A 54 -0.01 -6.90 -19.02
CA ARG A 54 -1.16 -7.78 -18.76
C ARG A 54 -1.81 -8.26 -20.06
N GLY A 55 -2.09 -7.35 -20.99
CA GLY A 55 -2.70 -7.70 -22.28
C GLY A 55 -1.83 -8.64 -23.11
N GLY A 56 -0.52 -8.40 -23.16
CA GLY A 56 0.46 -9.26 -23.83
C GLY A 56 0.52 -10.65 -23.20
N ALA A 57 0.63 -10.74 -21.87
CA ALA A 57 0.65 -12.02 -21.16
C ALA A 57 -0.62 -12.83 -21.41
N LEU A 58 -1.80 -12.21 -21.28
CA LEU A 58 -3.08 -12.87 -21.54
C LEU A 58 -3.21 -13.34 -22.99
N SER A 59 -2.79 -12.53 -23.96
CA SER A 59 -2.80 -12.91 -25.38
C SER A 59 -1.92 -14.13 -25.65
N LEU A 60 -0.71 -14.17 -25.07
CA LEU A 60 0.20 -15.31 -25.21
C LEU A 60 -0.37 -16.58 -24.57
N ILE A 61 -0.92 -16.46 -23.36
CA ILE A 61 -1.59 -17.58 -22.68
C ILE A 61 -2.74 -18.11 -23.51
N PHE A 62 -3.62 -17.22 -24.01
CA PHE A 62 -4.76 -17.62 -24.82
C PHE A 62 -4.35 -18.28 -26.13
N LYS A 63 -3.37 -17.72 -26.85
CA LYS A 63 -2.80 -18.35 -28.07
C LYS A 63 -2.21 -19.73 -27.80
N LYS A 64 -1.55 -19.92 -26.65
CA LYS A 64 -1.01 -21.23 -26.25
C LYS A 64 -2.13 -22.23 -25.97
N ILE A 65 -3.15 -21.83 -25.20
CA ILE A 65 -4.31 -22.69 -24.88
C ILE A 65 -5.00 -23.18 -26.15
N LEU A 66 -5.23 -22.30 -27.13
CA LEU A 66 -5.86 -22.67 -28.41
C LEU A 66 -5.04 -23.67 -29.25
N ARG A 67 -3.73 -23.79 -29.01
CA ARG A 67 -2.85 -24.73 -29.73
C ARG A 67 -2.65 -26.06 -29.00
N LEU A 68 -3.06 -26.15 -27.74
CA LEU A 68 -2.94 -27.36 -26.95
C LEU A 68 -4.10 -28.31 -27.28
N ARG A 69 -3.79 -29.57 -27.57
CA ARG A 69 -4.82 -30.61 -27.79
C ARG A 69 -5.43 -31.13 -26.49
N SER A 70 -4.67 -31.07 -25.40
CA SER A 70 -5.10 -31.44 -24.06
C SER A 70 -4.44 -30.53 -23.03
N LEU A 71 -5.20 -30.16 -22.00
CA LEU A 71 -4.73 -29.35 -20.88
C LEU A 71 -3.91 -30.17 -19.86
N LYS A 72 -3.69 -31.47 -20.12
CA LYS A 72 -3.09 -32.44 -19.18
C LYS A 72 -3.74 -32.33 -17.80
N ASP A 73 -2.94 -31.99 -16.79
CA ASP A 73 -3.34 -31.93 -15.38
C ASP A 73 -3.99 -30.59 -14.99
N LYS A 74 -4.27 -29.70 -15.96
CA LYS A 74 -4.83 -28.37 -15.70
C LYS A 74 -6.33 -28.32 -16.00
N SER A 75 -7.10 -27.86 -15.02
CA SER A 75 -8.53 -27.62 -15.17
C SER A 75 -8.82 -26.28 -15.86
N VAL A 76 -9.99 -26.17 -16.49
CA VAL A 76 -10.48 -24.90 -17.04
C VAL A 76 -10.56 -23.82 -15.95
N GLY A 77 -10.94 -24.19 -14.72
CA GLY A 77 -10.97 -23.28 -13.58
C GLY A 77 -9.61 -22.70 -13.21
N GLU A 78 -8.55 -23.52 -13.25
CA GLU A 78 -7.18 -23.03 -13.03
C GLU A 78 -6.73 -22.04 -14.12
N LEU A 79 -7.13 -22.26 -15.38
CA LEU A 79 -6.83 -21.33 -16.49
C LEU A 79 -7.55 -20.00 -16.31
N VAL A 80 -8.84 -20.03 -15.96
CA VAL A 80 -9.61 -18.81 -15.68
C VAL A 80 -9.00 -18.05 -14.50
N ASN A 81 -8.60 -18.76 -13.44
CA ASN A 81 -7.93 -18.18 -12.29
C ASN A 81 -6.57 -17.55 -12.65
N LEU A 82 -5.79 -18.19 -13.52
CA LEU A 82 -4.52 -17.64 -14.01
C LEU A 82 -4.77 -16.33 -14.79
N CYS A 83 -5.74 -16.32 -15.69
CA CYS A 83 -6.06 -15.12 -16.48
C CYS A 83 -6.61 -13.97 -15.60
N ALA A 84 -7.46 -14.29 -14.62
CA ALA A 84 -8.10 -13.30 -13.76
C ALA A 84 -7.15 -12.78 -12.67
N ASN A 85 -6.61 -13.67 -11.84
CA ASN A 85 -5.84 -13.30 -10.65
C ASN A 85 -4.35 -13.10 -10.96
N ASP A 86 -3.71 -14.02 -11.66
CA ASP A 86 -2.28 -13.87 -11.98
C ASP A 86 -2.07 -12.76 -13.04
N GLY A 87 -3.02 -12.57 -13.96
CA GLY A 87 -3.05 -11.40 -14.86
C GLY A 87 -3.15 -10.05 -14.13
N GLN A 88 -3.96 -9.97 -13.06
CA GLN A 88 -4.04 -8.76 -12.24
C GLN A 88 -2.74 -8.51 -11.45
N ARG A 89 -2.11 -9.56 -10.91
CA ARG A 89 -0.82 -9.44 -10.21
C ARG A 89 0.30 -8.91 -11.10
N LEU A 90 0.33 -9.31 -12.38
CA LEU A 90 1.28 -8.78 -13.36
C LEU A 90 1.10 -7.26 -13.54
N PHE A 91 -0.15 -6.80 -13.60
CA PHE A 91 -0.49 -5.39 -13.70
C PHE A 91 -0.09 -4.61 -12.45
N ASP A 92 -0.48 -5.09 -11.27
CA ASP A 92 -0.21 -4.42 -9.98
C ASP A 92 1.30 -4.27 -9.74
N ALA A 93 2.09 -5.30 -10.06
CA ALA A 93 3.54 -5.26 -9.90
C ALA A 93 4.23 -4.33 -10.91
N THR A 94 3.69 -4.22 -12.13
CA THR A 94 4.23 -3.27 -13.12
C THR A 94 3.98 -1.82 -12.68
N ILE A 95 2.82 -1.56 -12.09
CA ILE A 95 2.48 -0.21 -11.62
C ILE A 95 3.29 0.20 -10.40
N LEU A 96 3.46 -0.72 -9.44
CA LEU A 96 4.15 -0.43 -8.18
C LEU A 96 5.66 -0.67 -8.26
N GLY A 97 6.16 -1.33 -9.30
CA GLY A 97 7.57 -1.76 -9.40
C GLY A 97 8.57 -0.62 -9.27
N GLY A 98 8.26 0.57 -9.79
CA GLY A 98 9.11 1.76 -9.66
C GLY A 98 9.35 2.20 -8.21
N LEU A 99 8.42 1.92 -7.29
CA LEU A 99 8.56 2.24 -5.87
C LEU A 99 9.63 1.40 -5.16
N ILE A 100 10.01 0.24 -5.71
CA ILE A 100 11.03 -0.64 -5.12
C ILE A 100 12.42 0.00 -5.21
N LEU A 101 12.70 0.68 -6.31
CA LEU A 101 13.93 1.46 -6.50
C LEU A 101 13.80 2.85 -5.88
N GLY A 102 12.64 3.50 -6.06
CA GLY A 102 12.40 4.85 -5.57
C GLY A 102 12.35 4.97 -4.04
N GLY A 103 11.77 3.98 -3.35
CA GLY A 103 11.60 3.99 -1.90
C GLY A 103 12.92 4.10 -1.12
N PRO A 104 13.87 3.16 -1.30
CA PRO A 104 15.17 3.22 -0.63
C PRO A 104 15.99 4.45 -0.99
N LEU A 105 15.94 4.89 -2.24
CA LEU A 105 16.63 6.09 -2.71
C LEU A 105 16.12 7.34 -1.99
N ILE A 106 14.80 7.52 -1.93
CA ILE A 106 14.18 8.68 -1.26
C ILE A 106 14.39 8.62 0.25
N ALA A 107 14.29 7.44 0.86
CA ALA A 107 14.57 7.27 2.28
C ALA A 107 16.02 7.66 2.62
N THR A 108 16.99 7.22 1.81
CA THR A 108 18.41 7.55 1.99
C THR A 108 18.65 9.05 1.81
N ALA A 109 18.11 9.65 0.75
CA ALA A 109 18.22 11.08 0.50
C ALA A 109 17.61 11.92 1.63
N ALA A 110 16.46 11.50 2.17
CA ALA A 110 15.82 12.15 3.30
C ALA A 110 16.67 12.06 4.57
N ILE A 111 17.25 10.89 4.87
CA ILE A 111 18.15 10.71 6.02
C ILE A 111 19.35 11.67 5.92
N VAL A 112 20.03 11.64 4.78
CA VAL A 112 21.21 12.49 4.52
C VAL A 112 20.83 13.96 4.67
N TYR A 113 19.71 14.39 4.07
CA TYR A 113 19.27 15.78 4.13
C TYR A 113 18.88 16.22 5.55
N CYS A 114 18.17 15.38 6.31
CA CYS A 114 17.79 15.69 7.69
C CYS A 114 19.01 15.83 8.61
N VAL A 115 20.01 14.94 8.46
CA VAL A 115 21.27 15.01 9.23
C VAL A 115 22.07 16.26 8.86
N HIS A 116 22.11 16.65 7.58
CA HIS A 116 22.74 17.93 7.19
C HIS A 116 21.99 19.17 7.72
N LEU A 117 20.67 19.08 7.93
CA LEU A 117 19.85 20.23 8.34
C LEU A 117 19.93 20.55 9.84
N ILE A 118 19.87 19.53 10.69
CA ILE A 118 19.71 19.65 12.16
C ILE A 118 20.80 18.87 12.92
N GLY A 119 21.68 18.17 12.21
CA GLY A 119 22.74 17.35 12.78
C GLY A 119 22.25 15.98 13.26
N PRO A 120 23.00 15.32 14.17
CA PRO A 120 22.71 13.97 14.64
C PRO A 120 21.35 13.80 15.32
N ALA A 121 20.75 14.88 15.85
CA ALA A 121 19.42 14.85 16.47
C ALA A 121 18.33 14.34 15.52
N ALA A 122 18.49 14.54 14.20
CA ALA A 122 17.57 14.02 13.19
C ALA A 122 17.45 12.48 13.19
N LEU A 123 18.50 11.77 13.63
CA LEU A 123 18.50 10.30 13.71
C LEU A 123 17.47 9.79 14.73
N VAL A 124 17.16 10.58 15.76
CA VAL A 124 16.12 10.22 16.75
C VAL A 124 14.76 10.19 16.08
N GLY A 125 14.39 11.22 15.30
CA GLY A 125 13.14 11.22 14.53
C GLY A 125 13.06 10.07 13.53
N LEU A 126 14.15 9.76 12.85
CA LEU A 126 14.24 8.63 11.92
C LEU A 126 14.06 7.27 12.62
N SER A 127 14.56 7.13 13.86
CA SER A 127 14.37 5.90 14.64
C SER A 127 12.89 5.60 14.94
N VAL A 128 12.04 6.63 15.05
CA VAL A 128 10.59 6.47 15.23
C VAL A 128 9.96 5.72 14.05
N PHE A 129 10.41 5.98 12.82
CA PHE A 129 9.91 5.26 11.64
C PHE A 129 10.29 3.78 11.67
N ILE A 130 11.51 3.47 12.14
CA ILE A 130 11.99 2.09 12.29
C ILE A 130 11.17 1.38 13.37
N LEU A 131 10.90 2.03 14.49
CA LEU A 131 10.09 1.49 15.59
C LEU A 131 8.59 1.36 15.23
N PHE A 132 8.09 2.20 14.32
CA PHE A 132 6.71 2.11 13.83
C PHE A 132 6.50 0.90 12.90
N TYR A 133 7.55 0.46 12.20
CA TYR A 133 7.48 -0.69 11.30
C TYR A 133 6.99 -2.00 11.98
N PRO A 134 7.54 -2.46 13.12
CA PRO A 134 7.03 -3.64 13.81
C PRO A 134 5.60 -3.47 14.32
N PHE A 135 5.18 -2.26 14.70
CA PHE A 135 3.77 -1.97 15.01
C PHE A 135 2.86 -2.23 13.81
N GLN A 136 3.23 -1.74 12.62
CA GLN A 136 2.49 -2.01 11.37
C GLN A 136 2.44 -3.50 11.04
N VAL A 137 3.55 -4.23 11.24
CA VAL A 137 3.58 -5.69 11.05
C VAL A 137 2.62 -6.40 12.00
N LEU A 138 2.58 -6.01 13.28
CA LEU A 138 1.67 -6.59 14.27
C LEU A 138 0.20 -6.35 13.90
N VAL A 139 -0.16 -5.12 13.54
CA VAL A 139 -1.50 -4.75 13.06
C VAL A 139 -1.88 -5.58 11.83
N SER A 140 -0.98 -5.73 10.87
CA SER A 140 -1.20 -6.52 9.66
C SER A 140 -1.45 -8.00 9.97
N ARG A 141 -0.68 -8.58 10.90
CA ARG A 141 -0.88 -9.96 11.38
C ARG A 141 -2.23 -10.12 12.07
N LEU A 142 -2.60 -9.18 12.95
CA LEU A 142 -3.86 -9.21 13.67
C LEU A 142 -5.07 -9.06 12.74
N THR A 143 -4.98 -8.15 11.77
CA THR A 143 -5.97 -7.99 10.70
C THR A 143 -6.13 -9.27 9.89
N SER A 144 -5.02 -9.90 9.51
CA SER A 144 -5.03 -11.17 8.77
C SER A 144 -5.64 -12.31 9.59
N HIS A 145 -5.37 -12.36 10.90
CA HIS A 145 -5.96 -13.33 11.83
C HIS A 145 -7.48 -13.20 11.92
N PHE A 146 -7.99 -11.99 12.15
CA PHE A 146 -9.43 -11.75 12.18
C PHE A 146 -10.10 -12.03 10.84
N ARG A 147 -9.45 -11.66 9.73
CA ARG A 147 -9.95 -11.97 8.38
C ARG A 147 -10.08 -13.48 8.15
N ARG A 148 -9.09 -14.28 8.55
CA ARG A 148 -9.16 -15.76 8.46
C ARG A 148 -10.31 -16.32 9.29
N LYS A 149 -10.48 -15.85 10.53
CA LYS A 149 -11.61 -16.26 11.37
C LYS A 149 -12.96 -15.88 10.76
N CYS A 150 -13.07 -14.67 10.21
CA CYS A 150 -14.28 -14.19 9.54
C CYS A 150 -14.66 -15.12 8.39
N ILE A 151 -13.71 -15.48 7.51
CA ILE A 151 -13.96 -16.36 6.36
C ILE A 151 -14.59 -17.68 6.81
N VAL A 152 -14.08 -18.32 7.86
CA VAL A 152 -14.64 -19.59 8.36
C VAL A 152 -16.10 -19.43 8.82
N ILE A 153 -16.45 -18.33 9.49
CA ILE A 153 -17.82 -18.07 9.94
C ILE A 153 -18.73 -17.74 8.74
N THR A 154 -18.24 -16.93 7.82
CA THR A 154 -18.94 -16.57 6.57
C THR A 154 -19.25 -17.84 5.77
N ASP A 155 -18.30 -18.75 5.62
CA ASP A 155 -18.49 -20.03 4.91
C ASP A 155 -19.57 -20.88 5.59
N LYS A 156 -19.56 -20.97 6.92
CA LYS A 156 -20.63 -21.64 7.69
C LYS A 156 -22.00 -21.02 7.43
N ARG A 157 -22.09 -19.69 7.42
CA ARG A 157 -23.35 -18.96 7.14
C ARG A 157 -23.85 -19.25 5.72
N VAL A 158 -22.97 -19.18 4.72
CA VAL A 158 -23.30 -19.42 3.32
C VAL A 158 -23.76 -20.86 3.12
N ARG A 159 -23.07 -21.83 3.72
CA ARG A 159 -23.48 -23.24 3.69
C ARG A 159 -24.88 -23.44 4.28
N MET A 160 -25.15 -22.90 5.48
CA MET A 160 -26.48 -22.99 6.10
C MET A 160 -27.57 -22.35 5.24
N MET A 161 -27.29 -21.21 4.60
CA MET A 161 -28.23 -20.59 3.67
C MET A 161 -28.51 -21.48 2.46
N ASN A 162 -27.49 -22.14 1.89
CA ASN A 162 -27.69 -23.08 0.79
C ASN A 162 -28.57 -24.27 1.21
N GLU A 163 -28.35 -24.85 2.39
CA GLU A 163 -29.18 -25.95 2.91
C GLU A 163 -30.66 -25.52 3.08
N VAL A 164 -30.91 -24.30 3.56
CA VAL A 164 -32.27 -23.74 3.67
C VAL A 164 -32.92 -23.57 2.30
N LEU A 165 -32.18 -23.11 1.29
CA LEU A 165 -32.69 -22.97 -0.07
C LEU A 165 -33.01 -24.32 -0.71
N THR A 166 -32.13 -25.31 -0.54
CA THR A 166 -32.35 -26.67 -1.05
C THR A 166 -33.57 -27.34 -0.40
N CYS A 167 -33.79 -27.13 0.90
CA CYS A 167 -34.88 -27.75 1.66
C CYS A 167 -36.10 -26.84 1.87
N ALA A 168 -36.26 -25.76 1.09
CA ALA A 168 -37.24 -24.70 1.34
C ALA A 168 -38.69 -25.22 1.44
N LYS A 169 -39.08 -26.17 0.60
CA LYS A 169 -40.44 -26.76 0.61
C LYS A 169 -40.74 -27.46 1.94
N LEU A 170 -39.80 -28.26 2.45
CA LEU A 170 -39.95 -28.97 3.73
C LEU A 170 -40.00 -27.98 4.89
N ILE A 171 -39.10 -27.00 4.91
CA ILE A 171 -39.04 -25.97 5.96
C ILE A 171 -40.38 -25.23 6.07
N LYS A 172 -40.99 -24.86 4.92
CA LYS A 172 -42.31 -24.22 4.88
C LYS A 172 -43.45 -25.14 5.30
N MET A 173 -43.42 -26.40 4.86
CA MET A 173 -44.44 -27.40 5.22
C MET A 173 -44.50 -27.64 6.73
N TYR A 174 -43.35 -27.58 7.42
CA TYR A 174 -43.23 -27.77 8.87
C TYR A 174 -43.17 -26.45 9.67
N ALA A 175 -43.36 -25.29 9.03
CA ALA A 175 -43.27 -23.96 9.65
C ALA A 175 -41.96 -23.71 10.44
N TRP A 176 -40.83 -24.25 9.97
CA TRP A 176 -39.53 -24.14 10.63
C TRP A 176 -38.78 -22.84 10.33
N GLU A 177 -39.36 -21.91 9.56
CA GLU A 177 -38.67 -20.69 9.13
C GLU A 177 -38.07 -19.87 10.27
N LYS A 178 -38.80 -19.72 11.39
CA LYS A 178 -38.33 -18.92 12.54
C LYS A 178 -37.11 -19.56 13.22
N SER A 179 -37.07 -20.89 13.30
CA SER A 179 -35.96 -21.63 13.91
C SER A 179 -34.68 -21.50 13.09
N PHE A 180 -34.77 -21.70 11.77
CA PHE A 180 -33.64 -21.50 10.86
C PHE A 180 -33.18 -20.03 10.82
N ALA A 181 -34.12 -19.08 10.83
CA ALA A 181 -33.79 -17.65 10.89
C ALA A 181 -33.00 -17.29 12.16
N LYS A 182 -33.42 -17.81 13.32
CA LYS A 182 -32.71 -17.60 14.59
C LYS A 182 -31.30 -18.19 14.55
N THR A 183 -31.14 -19.38 13.97
CA THR A 183 -29.83 -20.04 13.81
C THR A 183 -28.88 -19.22 12.93
N ILE A 184 -29.37 -18.77 11.76
CA ILE A 184 -28.57 -17.94 10.84
C ILE A 184 -28.24 -16.58 11.47
N SER A 185 -29.17 -15.99 12.21
CA SER A 185 -28.96 -14.73 12.95
C SER A 185 -27.85 -14.86 14.01
N GLY A 186 -27.80 -15.99 14.73
CA GLY A 186 -26.70 -16.30 15.65
C GLY A 186 -25.34 -16.32 14.95
N ILE A 187 -25.22 -17.06 13.84
CA ILE A 187 -23.98 -17.11 13.05
C ILE A 187 -23.61 -15.71 12.53
N ARG A 188 -24.60 -14.91 12.13
CA ARG A 188 -24.40 -13.54 11.65
C ARG A 188 -23.90 -12.61 12.77
N SER A 189 -24.35 -12.80 14.00
CA SER A 189 -23.88 -12.07 15.18
C SER A 189 -22.40 -12.37 15.45
N ASP A 190 -22.00 -13.64 15.37
CA ASP A 190 -20.60 -14.04 15.53
C ASP A 190 -19.72 -13.44 14.42
N GLU A 191 -20.18 -13.51 13.16
CA GLU A 191 -19.50 -12.90 12.01
C GLU A 191 -19.32 -11.39 12.22
N ARG A 192 -20.37 -10.70 12.67
CA ARG A 192 -20.33 -9.27 12.98
C ARG A 192 -19.30 -8.95 14.06
N SER A 193 -19.25 -9.71 15.15
CA SER A 193 -18.28 -9.47 16.23
C SER A 193 -16.82 -9.56 15.75
N ILE A 194 -16.51 -10.51 14.87
CA ILE A 194 -15.17 -10.64 14.29
C ILE A 194 -14.86 -9.51 13.29
N LEU A 195 -15.85 -9.13 12.47
CA LEU A 195 -15.71 -8.00 11.55
C LEU A 195 -15.46 -6.68 12.31
N GLU A 196 -16.19 -6.42 13.40
CA GLU A 196 -16.00 -5.25 14.25
C GLU A 196 -14.59 -5.22 14.84
N LYS A 197 -14.09 -6.34 15.38
CA LYS A 197 -12.71 -6.44 15.88
C LYS A 197 -11.68 -6.13 14.79
N SER A 198 -11.87 -6.66 13.57
CA SER A 198 -11.00 -6.36 12.44
C SER A 198 -11.07 -4.87 12.05
N ALA A 199 -12.24 -4.27 12.10
CA ALA A 199 -12.43 -2.85 11.79
C ALA A 199 -11.71 -1.97 12.81
N TYR A 200 -11.85 -2.23 14.11
CA TYR A 200 -11.14 -1.49 15.16
C TYR A 200 -9.62 -1.54 14.98
N VAL A 201 -9.05 -2.70 14.66
CA VAL A 201 -7.61 -2.84 14.41
C VAL A 201 -7.16 -2.01 13.20
N GLN A 202 -7.94 -2.03 12.11
CA GLN A 202 -7.62 -1.20 10.95
C GLN A 202 -7.78 0.30 11.25
N SER A 203 -8.81 0.70 11.99
CA SER A 203 -9.04 2.09 12.39
C SER A 203 -7.86 2.63 13.21
N VAL A 204 -7.34 1.84 14.15
CA VAL A 204 -6.14 2.21 14.93
C VAL A 204 -4.93 2.41 14.02
N SER A 205 -4.74 1.57 13.01
CA SER A 205 -3.64 1.73 12.05
C SER A 205 -3.74 3.01 11.22
N ILE A 206 -4.95 3.29 10.70
CA ILE A 206 -5.24 4.48 9.90
C ILE A 206 -5.02 5.74 10.75
N ALA A 207 -5.46 5.72 12.02
CA ALA A 207 -5.27 6.83 12.95
C ALA A 207 -3.80 7.00 13.39
N ALA A 208 -3.05 5.92 13.55
CA ALA A 208 -1.66 5.98 14.00
C ALA A 208 -0.69 6.49 12.93
N THR A 209 -0.95 6.19 11.65
CA THR A 209 -0.06 6.54 10.53
C THR A 209 0.29 8.04 10.44
N PRO A 210 -0.67 8.99 10.49
CA PRO A 210 -0.34 10.42 10.45
C PRO A 210 0.33 10.94 11.73
N LEU A 211 0.26 10.22 12.85
CA LEU A 211 0.91 10.61 14.12
C LEU A 211 2.43 10.36 14.10
N VAL A 212 2.90 9.44 13.27
CA VAL A 212 4.33 9.07 13.17
C VAL A 212 5.22 10.27 12.85
N PRO A 213 5.01 11.03 11.77
CA PRO A 213 5.85 12.19 11.47
C PRO A 213 5.75 13.28 12.54
N ILE A 214 4.61 13.41 13.23
CA ILE A 214 4.41 14.38 14.32
C ILE A 214 5.30 14.00 15.52
N VAL A 215 5.21 12.76 15.99
CA VAL A 215 6.02 12.25 17.11
C VAL A 215 7.51 12.31 16.76
N ALA A 216 7.88 11.95 15.53
CA ALA A 216 9.25 12.04 15.05
C ALA A 216 9.79 13.48 15.07
N ALA A 217 8.99 14.46 14.63
CA ALA A 217 9.36 15.87 14.66
C ALA A 217 9.54 16.37 16.10
N VAL A 218 8.57 16.12 16.98
CA VAL A 218 8.61 16.54 18.39
C VAL A 218 9.85 15.99 19.10
N LEU A 219 10.13 14.70 18.96
CA LEU A 219 11.32 14.09 19.58
C LEU A 219 12.63 14.66 19.02
N THR A 220 12.69 14.91 17.72
CA THR A 220 13.86 15.56 17.09
C THR A 220 14.10 16.95 17.65
N PHE A 221 13.04 17.75 17.81
CA PHE A 221 13.15 19.11 18.35
C PHE A 221 13.56 19.14 19.80
N ILE A 222 13.01 18.25 20.64
CA ILE A 222 13.39 18.15 22.07
C ILE A 222 14.89 17.83 22.21
N VAL A 223 15.37 16.80 21.49
CA VAL A 223 16.79 16.39 21.56
C VAL A 223 17.71 17.49 21.01
N HIS A 224 17.32 18.14 19.92
CA HIS A 224 18.12 19.22 19.35
C HIS A 224 18.21 20.44 20.30
N ALA A 225 17.09 20.84 20.91
CA ALA A 225 17.07 21.93 21.89
C ALA A 225 17.89 21.61 23.15
N GLN A 226 17.87 20.36 23.62
CA GLN A 226 18.71 19.92 24.74
C GLN A 226 20.21 19.93 24.42
N THR A 227 20.58 19.89 23.14
CA THR A 227 21.98 19.99 22.69
C THR A 227 22.48 21.45 22.71
N GLY A 228 21.65 22.42 23.13
CA GLY A 228 22.03 23.83 23.23
C GLY A 228 22.00 24.59 21.91
N ASN A 229 21.41 24.02 20.86
CA ASN A 229 21.25 24.67 19.56
C ASN A 229 19.85 25.29 19.42
N ASP A 230 19.80 26.49 18.86
CA ASP A 230 18.53 27.15 18.54
C ASP A 230 17.91 26.60 17.26
N LEU A 231 16.58 26.41 17.27
CA LEU A 231 15.81 25.98 16.11
C LEU A 231 15.25 27.18 15.36
N THR A 232 15.68 27.36 14.12
CA THR A 232 15.06 28.33 13.22
C THR A 232 13.72 27.79 12.68
N ALA A 233 12.76 28.68 12.42
CA ALA A 233 11.47 28.28 11.81
C ALA A 233 11.68 27.61 10.44
N ALA A 234 12.70 28.06 9.69
CA ALA A 234 13.10 27.45 8.43
C ALA A 234 13.50 25.98 8.59
N GLN A 235 14.29 25.63 9.61
CA GLN A 235 14.68 24.24 9.90
C GLN A 235 13.48 23.40 10.34
N VAL A 236 12.63 23.92 11.23
CA VAL A 236 11.44 23.22 11.73
C VAL A 236 10.50 22.84 10.59
N TYR A 237 10.10 23.82 9.77
CA TYR A 237 9.15 23.57 8.67
C TYR A 237 9.74 22.61 7.63
N THR A 238 11.03 22.77 7.33
CA THR A 238 11.73 21.93 6.36
C THR A 238 11.82 20.49 6.85
N LEU A 239 12.17 20.26 8.13
CA LEU A 239 12.22 18.92 8.70
C LEU A 239 10.86 18.24 8.63
N VAL A 240 9.79 18.92 9.10
CA VAL A 240 8.43 18.38 9.09
C VAL A 240 8.03 17.96 7.67
N THR A 241 8.26 18.83 6.68
CA THR A 241 7.96 18.53 5.26
C THR A 241 8.66 17.27 4.78
N VAL A 242 9.95 17.09 5.13
CA VAL A 242 10.73 15.91 4.74
C VAL A 242 10.22 14.66 5.45
N LEU A 243 9.93 14.72 6.75
CA LEU A 243 9.41 13.59 7.53
C LEU A 243 8.06 13.08 7.01
N TYR A 244 7.13 13.99 6.66
CA TYR A 244 5.86 13.61 6.03
C TYR A 244 6.06 12.96 4.66
N SER A 245 6.97 13.51 3.85
CA SER A 245 7.30 12.95 2.53
C SER A 245 7.87 11.52 2.68
N THR A 246 8.81 11.33 3.60
CA THR A 246 9.43 10.02 3.88
C THR A 246 8.43 9.00 4.40
N CYS A 247 7.48 9.41 5.25
CA CYS A 247 6.42 8.54 5.76
C CYS A 247 5.63 7.86 4.64
N TYR A 248 5.29 8.62 3.59
CA TYR A 248 4.56 8.10 2.44
C TYR A 248 5.34 7.00 1.72
N TYR A 249 6.63 7.22 1.42
CA TYR A 249 7.46 6.26 0.70
C TYR A 249 7.77 5.00 1.53
N ILE A 250 8.03 5.16 2.83
CA ILE A 250 8.21 4.01 3.75
C ILE A 250 6.92 3.19 3.84
N GLY A 251 5.76 3.85 3.92
CA GLY A 251 4.45 3.17 3.95
C GLY A 251 4.09 2.47 2.64
N ALA A 252 4.48 3.03 1.49
CA ALA A 252 4.22 2.45 0.18
C ALA A 252 5.14 1.27 -0.17
N PHE A 253 6.36 1.24 0.37
CA PHE A 253 7.39 0.26 0.03
C PHE A 253 6.96 -1.22 0.25
N PRO A 254 6.33 -1.61 1.38
CA PRO A 254 5.86 -2.98 1.59
C PRO A 254 4.87 -3.46 0.53
N TYR A 255 4.01 -2.57 0.01
CA TYR A 255 3.07 -2.92 -1.05
C TYR A 255 3.80 -3.26 -2.36
N ALA A 256 4.84 -2.49 -2.69
CA ALA A 256 5.66 -2.74 -3.86
C ALA A 256 6.44 -4.06 -3.75
N VAL A 257 7.04 -4.34 -2.58
CA VAL A 257 7.73 -5.63 -2.30
C VAL A 257 6.76 -6.80 -2.42
N ARG A 258 5.56 -6.68 -1.84
CA ARG A 258 4.53 -7.70 -1.94
C ARG A 258 4.12 -7.95 -3.39
N ALA A 259 3.85 -6.89 -4.16
CA ALA A 259 3.47 -6.99 -5.56
C ALA A 259 4.55 -7.70 -6.40
N LEU A 260 5.83 -7.41 -6.16
CA LEU A 260 6.93 -8.10 -6.83
C LEU A 260 7.03 -9.58 -6.43
N SER A 261 6.82 -9.91 -5.15
CA SER A 261 6.79 -11.30 -4.71
C SER A 261 5.65 -12.08 -5.37
N GLU A 262 4.45 -11.49 -5.45
CA GLU A 262 3.30 -12.10 -6.11
C GLU A 262 3.53 -12.23 -7.63
N PHE A 263 4.15 -11.23 -8.26
CA PHE A 263 4.56 -11.26 -9.66
C PHE A 263 5.48 -12.43 -9.99
N ARG A 264 6.50 -12.67 -9.16
CA ARG A 264 7.44 -13.77 -9.37
C ARG A 264 6.70 -15.12 -9.42
N VAL A 265 5.79 -15.34 -8.46
CA VAL A 265 4.97 -16.56 -8.40
C VAL A 265 4.04 -16.65 -9.62
N SER A 266 3.42 -15.55 -10.04
CA SER A 266 2.58 -15.51 -11.24
C SER A 266 3.37 -15.85 -12.52
N CYS A 267 4.57 -15.30 -12.68
CA CYS A 267 5.46 -15.61 -13.80
C CYS A 267 5.84 -17.10 -13.86
N GLU A 268 6.15 -17.70 -12.71
CA GLU A 268 6.43 -19.15 -12.62
C GLU A 268 5.22 -19.98 -13.09
N ARG A 269 4.00 -19.61 -12.69
CA ARG A 269 2.77 -20.29 -13.13
C ARG A 269 2.51 -20.15 -14.63
N VAL A 270 2.69 -18.95 -15.18
CA VAL A 270 2.53 -18.69 -16.63
C VAL A 270 3.55 -19.49 -17.44
N LYS A 271 4.79 -19.60 -16.95
CA LYS A 271 5.86 -20.38 -17.57
C LYS A 271 5.50 -21.86 -17.68
N VAL A 272 4.92 -22.45 -16.62
CA VAL A 272 4.49 -23.86 -16.63
C VAL A 272 3.53 -24.16 -17.78
N ILE A 273 2.57 -23.27 -18.08
CA ILE A 273 1.64 -23.46 -19.21
C ILE A 273 2.35 -23.36 -20.57
N HIS A 274 3.30 -22.44 -20.70
CA HIS A 274 4.05 -22.29 -21.96
C HIS A 274 4.91 -23.51 -22.29
N VAL A 275 5.45 -24.19 -21.28
CA VAL A 275 6.30 -25.38 -21.42
C VAL A 275 5.50 -26.66 -21.71
N VAL A 276 4.17 -26.65 -21.59
CA VAL A 276 3.35 -27.82 -21.97
C VAL A 276 3.49 -28.08 -23.47
N VAL A 277 4.01 -29.26 -23.82
CA VAL A 277 4.11 -29.78 -25.19
C VAL A 277 2.99 -30.80 -25.42
N ASN A 278 2.37 -30.75 -26.60
CA ASN A 278 1.47 -31.80 -27.09
C ASN A 278 2.29 -33.09 -27.18
N LYS A 279 1.97 -34.11 -26.38
CA LYS A 279 2.48 -35.46 -26.63
C LYS A 279 1.59 -36.06 -27.72
N ASP A 280 2.25 -36.68 -28.71
CA ASP A 280 1.61 -37.40 -29.81
C ASP A 280 0.70 -38.54 -29.30
#